data_AF-A0A3B9UHT8-F1
#
_entry.id   AF-A0A3B9UHT8-F1
#
_cell.length_a   1.000
_cell.length_b   1.000
_cell.length_c   1.000
_cell.angle_alpha   90.00
_cell.angle_beta   90.00
_cell.angle_gamma   90.00
#
_symmetry.space_group_name_H-M   'P 1'
#
loop_
_entity.id
_entity.type
_entity.pdbx_description
1 polymer ?
#
loop_
_entity_poly.entity_id
_entity_poly.type
_entity_poly.pdbx_seq_one_letter_code
_entity_poly.pdbx_strand_id
1 'polypeptide(L)'
;MWQRIQTLYMALAAVSLFAVGAANPTEWSSLLAGLGVALFTANTTYFKYRQRQFVVNRIGILAAFALEAVYLIPVLNGTAGAENSWSLALPLVAVVFASMANRAIQADEAKVREADRFRPKKKK
;
A
#
# COMPACT_ATOMS: atom_id res chain seq x y z
N MET A 1 -18.15 4.72 12.60
CA MET A 1 -17.50 3.50 13.16
C MET A 1 -16.03 3.57 12.81
N TRP A 2 -15.19 3.54 13.84
CA TRP A 2 -13.84 4.08 13.98
C TRP A 2 -12.84 3.91 12.83
N GLN A 3 -12.04 4.96 12.60
CA GLN A 3 -10.86 5.00 11.73
C GLN A 3 -9.94 3.83 12.07
N ARG A 4 -9.81 2.92 11.11
CA ARG A 4 -9.19 1.62 11.30
C ARG A 4 -7.68 1.75 11.12
N ILE A 5 -6.91 1.03 11.94
CA ILE A 5 -5.44 0.94 11.86
C ILE A 5 -4.94 0.68 10.42
N GLN A 6 -5.70 -0.02 9.59
CA GLN A 6 -5.37 -0.21 8.17
C GLN A 6 -5.21 1.09 7.37
N THR A 7 -6.02 2.14 7.64
CA THR A 7 -5.94 3.40 6.90
C THR A 7 -4.68 4.17 7.26
N LEU A 8 -4.21 4.06 8.50
CA LEU A 8 -2.93 4.61 8.92
C LEU A 8 -1.79 3.95 8.14
N TYR A 9 -1.77 2.62 8.07
CA TYR A 9 -0.73 1.91 7.32
C TYR A 9 -0.75 2.22 5.82
N MET A 10 -1.92 2.29 5.19
CA MET A 10 -2.02 2.70 3.78
C MET A 10 -1.58 4.16 3.56
N ALA A 11 -1.90 5.06 4.49
CA ALA A 11 -1.45 6.45 4.42
C ALA A 11 0.07 6.55 4.54
N LEU A 12 0.68 5.80 5.47
CA LEU A 12 2.14 5.75 5.60
C LEU A 12 2.80 5.17 4.35
N ALA A 13 2.25 4.10 3.77
CA ALA A 13 2.73 3.56 2.50
C ALA A 13 2.62 4.58 1.36
N ALA A 14 1.51 5.32 1.28
CA ALA A 14 1.32 6.38 0.30
C ALA A 14 2.35 7.51 0.49
N VAL A 15 2.59 7.96 1.72
CA VAL A 15 3.59 9.00 2.02
C VAL A 15 4.99 8.54 1.62
N SER A 16 5.35 7.29 1.89
CA SER A 16 6.64 6.72 1.47
C SER A 16 6.81 6.76 -0.06
N LEU A 17 5.80 6.32 -0.82
CA LEU A 17 5.86 6.38 -2.29
C LEU A 17 5.84 7.81 -2.82
N PHE A 18 5.05 8.69 -2.22
CA PHE A 18 5.00 10.11 -2.58
C PHE A 18 6.36 10.78 -2.40
N ALA A 19 7.03 10.56 -1.26
CA ALA A 19 8.35 11.09 -1.00
C ALA A 19 9.37 10.67 -2.05
N VAL A 20 9.35 9.38 -2.46
CA VAL A 20 10.24 8.87 -3.51
C VAL A 20 9.95 9.52 -4.86
N GLY A 21 8.68 9.55 -5.28
CA GLY A 21 8.28 10.11 -6.58
C GLY A 21 8.47 11.62 -6.67
N ALA A 22 8.23 12.37 -5.59
CA ALA A 22 8.37 13.82 -5.57
C ALA A 22 9.83 14.28 -5.60
N ALA A 23 10.73 13.54 -4.94
CA ALA A 23 12.12 13.96 -4.79
C ALA A 23 13.08 13.35 -5.82
N ASN A 24 12.67 12.36 -6.61
CA ASN A 24 13.43 11.85 -7.76
C ASN A 24 12.56 11.80 -9.02
N PRO A 25 12.11 12.95 -9.55
CA PRO A 25 11.15 12.96 -10.64
C PRO A 25 11.78 12.51 -11.96
N THR A 26 11.69 11.23 -12.27
CA THR A 26 11.77 10.72 -13.65
C THR A 26 10.37 10.38 -14.14
N GLU A 27 10.15 10.38 -15.46
CA GLU A 27 8.81 10.16 -16.04
C GLU A 27 8.18 8.85 -15.54
N TRP A 28 8.95 7.75 -15.58
CA TRP A 28 8.47 6.43 -15.19
C TRP A 28 8.33 6.26 -13.67
N SER A 29 9.28 6.78 -12.87
CA SER A 29 9.21 6.64 -11.41
C SER A 29 8.11 7.48 -10.80
N SER A 30 7.91 8.72 -11.29
CA SER A 30 6.82 9.61 -10.87
C SER A 30 5.46 9.00 -11.18
N LEU A 31 5.32 8.38 -12.36
CA LEU A 31 4.08 7.71 -12.76
C LEU A 31 3.78 6.50 -11.86
N LEU A 32 4.76 5.63 -11.63
CA LEU A 32 4.61 4.45 -10.77
C LEU A 32 4.34 4.82 -9.31
N ALA A 33 5.09 5.79 -8.77
CA ALA A 33 4.88 6.32 -7.43
C ALA A 33 3.50 6.95 -7.30
N GLY A 34 3.10 7.80 -8.27
CA GLY A 34 1.79 8.43 -8.31
C GLY A 34 0.64 7.42 -8.37
N LEU A 35 0.77 6.36 -9.18
CA LEU A 35 -0.18 5.25 -9.22
C LEU A 35 -0.29 4.55 -7.86
N GLY A 36 0.84 4.25 -7.21
CA GLY A 36 0.85 3.63 -5.88
C GLY A 36 0.20 4.52 -4.82
N VAL A 37 0.49 5.82 -4.82
CA VAL A 37 -0.14 6.82 -3.95
C VAL A 37 -1.65 6.87 -4.18
N ALA A 38 -2.07 6.93 -5.44
CA ALA A 38 -3.49 6.96 -5.81
C ALA A 38 -4.21 5.68 -5.37
N LEU A 39 -3.60 4.51 -5.58
CA LEU A 39 -4.14 3.23 -5.14
C LEU A 39 -4.33 3.19 -3.62
N PHE A 40 -3.30 3.48 -2.83
CA PHE A 40 -3.40 3.44 -1.37
C PHE A 40 -4.39 4.47 -0.83
N THR A 41 -4.40 5.70 -1.38
CA THR A 41 -5.30 6.76 -0.97
C THR A 41 -6.75 6.43 -1.33
N ALA A 42 -7.02 6.01 -2.57
CA ALA A 42 -8.35 5.57 -2.98
C ALA A 42 -8.83 4.38 -2.14
N ASN A 43 -7.92 3.47 -1.78
CA ASN A 43 -8.24 2.30 -0.97
C ASN A 43 -8.74 2.63 0.45
N THR A 44 -8.42 3.82 0.98
CA THR A 44 -8.97 4.28 2.26
C THR A 44 -10.49 4.47 2.21
N THR A 45 -11.05 4.78 1.04
CA THR A 45 -12.48 5.03 0.84
C THR A 45 -13.31 3.73 0.72
N TYR A 46 -12.68 2.60 0.40
CA TYR A 46 -13.35 1.30 0.24
C TYR A 46 -13.64 0.57 1.57
N PHE A 47 -13.80 1.28 2.69
CA PHE A 47 -13.95 0.72 4.04
C PHE A 47 -15.15 -0.24 4.22
N LYS A 48 -16.17 -0.17 3.35
CA LYS A 48 -17.31 -1.11 3.36
C LYS A 48 -16.99 -2.44 2.68
N TYR A 49 -16.02 -2.47 1.76
CA TYR A 49 -15.73 -3.59 0.90
C TYR A 49 -14.32 -4.15 1.19
N ARG A 50 -14.12 -4.77 2.36
CA ARG A 50 -12.79 -5.22 2.84
C ARG A 50 -12.09 -6.20 1.88
N GLN A 51 -12.84 -7.09 1.23
CA GLN A 51 -12.27 -7.99 0.20
C GLN A 51 -11.68 -7.21 -0.99
N ARG A 52 -12.39 -6.18 -1.48
CA ARG A 52 -11.85 -5.29 -2.53
C ARG A 52 -10.67 -4.50 -2.00
N GLN A 53 -10.76 -4.04 -0.75
CA GLN A 53 -9.70 -3.31 -0.08
C GLN A 53 -8.40 -4.12 -0.01
N PHE A 54 -8.51 -5.43 0.27
CA PHE A 54 -7.38 -6.35 0.27
C PHE A 54 -6.77 -6.51 -1.14
N VAL A 55 -7.60 -6.70 -2.16
CA VAL A 55 -7.12 -6.84 -3.56
C VAL A 55 -6.41 -5.57 -4.03
N VAL A 56 -7.01 -4.40 -3.83
CA VAL A 56 -6.42 -3.11 -4.22
C VAL A 56 -5.12 -2.86 -3.46
N ASN A 57 -5.06 -3.18 -2.16
CA ASN A 57 -3.83 -3.03 -1.39
C ASN A 57 -2.69 -3.92 -1.91
N ARG A 58 -3.00 -5.14 -2.38
CA ARG A 58 -1.99 -6.01 -3.03
C ARG A 58 -1.50 -5.44 -4.35
N ILE A 59 -2.36 -4.83 -5.15
CA ILE A 59 -1.95 -4.13 -6.38
C ILE A 59 -1.00 -2.97 -6.02
N GLY A 60 -1.30 -2.23 -4.95
CA GLY A 60 -0.40 -1.19 -4.43
C GLY A 60 0.97 -1.72 -4.00
N ILE A 61 1.02 -2.89 -3.34
CA ILE A 61 2.29 -3.56 -3.00
C ILE A 61 3.10 -3.92 -4.25
N LEU A 62 2.44 -4.43 -5.30
CA LEU A 62 3.12 -4.73 -6.56
C LEU A 62 3.69 -3.47 -7.22
N ALA A 63 2.96 -2.35 -7.18
CA ALA A 63 3.45 -1.06 -7.66
C ALA A 63 4.67 -0.58 -6.85
N ALA A 64 4.68 -0.77 -5.52
CA ALA A 64 5.81 -0.44 -4.67
C ALA A 64 7.05 -1.30 -4.99
N PHE A 65 6.89 -2.61 -5.23
CA PHE A 65 7.99 -3.47 -5.69
C PHE A 65 8.49 -3.13 -7.09
N ALA A 66 7.60 -2.72 -8.00
CA ALA A 66 8.01 -2.25 -9.32
C ALA A 66 8.86 -0.98 -9.20
N LEU A 67 8.46 -0.05 -8.32
CA LEU A 67 9.23 1.15 -8.03
C LEU A 67 10.59 0.80 -7.38
N GLU A 68 10.62 -0.13 -6.43
CA GLU A 68 11.86 -0.65 -5.83
C GLU A 68 12.82 -1.16 -6.90
N ALA A 69 12.34 -1.98 -7.84
CA ALA A 69 13.16 -2.51 -8.93
C ALA A 69 13.77 -1.41 -9.82
N VAL A 70 13.03 -0.32 -10.07
CA VAL A 70 13.53 0.83 -10.84
C VAL A 70 14.75 1.47 -10.18
N TYR A 71 14.77 1.57 -8.85
CA TYR A 71 15.91 2.14 -8.12
C TYR A 71 17.02 1.13 -7.87
N LEU A 72 16.69 -0.14 -7.65
CA LEU A 72 17.67 -1.17 -7.28
C LEU A 72 18.48 -1.69 -8.48
N ILE A 73 17.86 -1.84 -9.66
CA ILE A 73 18.54 -2.41 -10.85
C ILE A 73 19.80 -1.61 -11.26
N PRO A 74 19.77 -0.27 -11.38
CA PRO A 74 20.97 0.51 -11.72
C PRO A 74 22.10 0.37 -10.71
N VAL A 75 21.76 0.26 -9.41
CA VAL A 75 22.74 0.05 -8.33
C VAL A 75 23.37 -1.34 -8.45
N LEU A 76 22.57 -2.38 -8.71
CA LEU A 76 23.08 -3.74 -8.92
C LEU A 76 23.96 -3.87 -10.16
N ASN A 77 23.66 -3.09 -11.20
CA ASN A 77 24.45 -3.04 -12.43
C ASN A 77 25.71 -2.15 -12.31
N GLY A 78 25.90 -1.47 -11.19
CA GLY A 78 27.01 -0.53 -10.98
C GLY A 78 26.91 0.75 -11.84
N THR A 79 25.75 1.03 -12.43
CA THR A 79 25.51 2.21 -13.27
C THR A 79 25.00 3.41 -12.47
N ALA A 80 24.65 3.22 -11.20
CA ALA A 80 24.30 4.28 -10.26
C ALA A 80 24.92 4.02 -8.88
N GLY A 81 25.37 5.07 -8.21
CA GLY A 81 25.83 5.01 -6.82
C GLY A 81 24.66 4.98 -5.83
N ALA A 82 24.89 4.45 -4.62
CA ALA A 82 23.91 4.40 -3.53
C ALA A 82 23.72 5.75 -2.79
N GLU A 83 24.04 6.86 -3.45
CA GLU A 83 24.13 8.20 -2.86
C GLU A 83 22.80 8.65 -2.27
N ASN A 84 21.69 8.28 -2.92
CA ASN A 84 20.33 8.47 -2.41
C ASN A 84 19.81 7.20 -1.73
N SER A 85 20.48 6.74 -0.67
CA SER A 85 20.09 5.51 0.06
C SER A 85 18.62 5.49 0.53
N TRP A 86 18.02 6.67 0.75
CA TRP A 86 16.62 6.79 1.15
C TRP A 86 15.64 6.48 0.01
N SER A 87 15.96 6.76 -1.25
CA SER A 87 15.07 6.43 -2.39
C SER A 87 15.07 4.94 -2.70
N LEU A 88 16.15 4.24 -2.33
CA LEU A 88 16.25 2.77 -2.34
C LEU A 88 15.45 2.15 -1.19
N ALA A 89 15.45 2.74 0.01
CA ALA A 89 14.81 2.12 1.17
C ALA A 89 13.29 2.37 1.27
N LEU A 90 12.82 3.54 0.82
CA LEU A 90 11.43 3.97 1.03
C LEU A 90 10.36 3.12 0.31
N PRO A 91 10.55 2.60 -0.92
CA PRO A 91 9.55 1.72 -1.52
C PRO A 91 9.41 0.40 -0.74
N LEU A 92 10.52 -0.17 -0.24
CA LEU A 92 10.50 -1.26 0.74
C LEU A 92 9.74 -0.91 2.03
N VAL A 93 9.93 0.29 2.58
CA VAL A 93 9.15 0.77 3.74
C VAL A 93 7.66 0.82 3.41
N ALA A 94 7.28 1.28 2.20
CA ALA A 94 5.89 1.26 1.75
C ALA A 94 5.32 -0.16 1.68
N VAL A 95 6.10 -1.15 1.22
CA VAL A 95 5.71 -2.57 1.23
C VAL A 95 5.45 -3.07 2.64
N VAL A 96 6.31 -2.73 3.61
CA VAL A 96 6.11 -3.13 5.01
C VAL A 96 4.80 -2.58 5.53
N PHE A 97 4.54 -1.28 5.39
CA PHE A 97 3.28 -0.69 5.84
C PHE A 97 2.07 -1.28 5.12
N ALA A 98 2.12 -1.42 3.80
CA ALA A 98 1.04 -2.04 3.05
C ALA A 98 0.80 -3.51 3.45
N SER A 99 1.84 -4.26 3.83
CA SER A 99 1.69 -5.62 4.37
C SER A 99 0.99 -5.64 5.74
N MET A 100 1.28 -4.65 6.60
CA MET A 100 0.57 -4.45 7.87
C MET A 100 -0.89 -4.05 7.63
N ALA A 101 -1.15 -3.22 6.61
CA ALA A 101 -2.51 -2.89 6.18
C ALA A 101 -3.30 -4.15 5.78
N ASN A 102 -2.69 -5.07 5.02
CA ASN A 102 -3.31 -6.34 4.67
C ASN A 102 -3.69 -7.18 5.89
N ARG A 103 -2.82 -7.25 6.91
CA ARG A 103 -3.13 -7.97 8.16
C ARG A 103 -4.31 -7.31 8.88
N ALA A 104 -4.34 -5.99 8.94
CA ALA A 104 -5.43 -5.24 9.55
C ALA A 104 -6.77 -5.38 8.79
N ILE A 105 -6.75 -5.39 7.45
CA ILE A 105 -7.93 -5.60 6.60
C ILE A 105 -8.54 -6.99 6.85
N GLN A 106 -7.70 -8.03 6.90
CA GLN A 106 -8.15 -9.40 7.15
C GLN A 106 -8.72 -9.57 8.57
N ALA A 107 -8.06 -8.98 9.57
CA ALA A 107 -8.57 -8.98 10.95
C ALA A 107 -9.92 -8.26 11.04
N ASP A 108 -10.11 -7.20 10.25
CA ASP A 108 -11.38 -6.48 10.21
C ASP A 108 -12.50 -7.32 9.59
N GLU A 109 -12.21 -7.96 8.46
CA GLU A 109 -13.16 -8.84 7.80
C GLU A 109 -13.58 -10.02 8.70
N ALA A 110 -12.63 -10.60 9.45
CA ALA A 110 -12.92 -11.66 10.40
C ALA A 110 -13.92 -11.20 11.48
N LYS A 111 -13.74 -10.00 12.04
CA LYS A 111 -14.65 -9.42 13.04
C LYS A 111 -16.06 -9.19 12.49
N VAL A 112 -16.15 -8.69 11.25
CA VAL A 112 -17.45 -8.48 10.59
C VAL A 112 -18.16 -9.82 10.38
N ARG A 113 -17.44 -10.82 9.89
CA ARG A 113 -17.97 -12.17 9.67
C ARG A 113 -18.43 -12.83 10.98
N GLU A 114 -17.69 -12.63 12.06
CA GLU A 114 -18.06 -13.11 13.39
C GLU A 114 -19.33 -12.44 13.90
N ALA A 115 -19.46 -11.11 13.75
CA ALA A 115 -20.67 -10.38 14.12
C ALA A 115 -21.88 -10.82 13.29
N ASP A 116 -21.70 -11.04 11.99
CA ASP A 116 -22.76 -11.52 11.09
C ASP A 116 -23.23 -12.94 11.43
N ARG A 117 -22.35 -13.80 11.96
CA ARG A 117 -22.72 -15.15 12.41
C ARG A 117 -23.73 -15.13 13.55
N PHE A 118 -23.64 -14.15 14.45
CA PHE A 118 -24.56 -14.01 15.59
C PHE A 118 -25.85 -13.25 15.24
N ARG A 119 -25.95 -12.71 14.02
CA ARG A 119 -27.16 -12.02 13.57
C ARG A 119 -28.25 -13.06 13.27
N PRO A 120 -29.39 -13.07 13.99
CA PRO A 120 -30.45 -14.02 13.72
C PRO A 120 -30.93 -13.84 12.28
N LYS A 121 -30.96 -14.95 11.51
CA LYS A 121 -31.53 -14.94 10.16
C LYS A 121 -33.01 -14.55 10.29
N LYS A 122 -33.41 -13.40 9.75
CA LYS A 122 -34.84 -13.09 9.57
C LYS A 122 -35.41 -14.21 8.70
N LYS A 123 -36.30 -15.04 9.27
CA LYS A 123 -37.14 -15.94 8.47
C LYS A 123 -37.93 -15.06 7.50
N LYS A 124 -37.76 -15.30 6.20
CA LYS A 124 -38.64 -14.76 5.17
C LYS A 124 -39.96 -15.52 5.19
#